data_AF-A0A1L8N145-F1
#
_entry.id   AF-A0A1L8N145-F1
#
_cell.length_a   1.000
_cell.length_b   1.000
_cell.length_c   1.000
_cell.angle_alpha   90.00
_cell.angle_beta   90.00
_cell.angle_gamma   90.00
#
_symmetry.space_group_name_H-M   'P 1'
#
loop_
_entity.id
_entity.type
_entity.pdbx_description
1 polymer ?
#
loop_
_entity_poly.entity_id
_entity_poly.type
_entity_poly.pdbx_seq_one_letter_code
_entity_poly.pdbx_strand_id
1 'polypeptide(L)'
;METINIYSKKRSKYFAFLIFFSILYSFNILCSCSHIPFAKENQAEEIEISVPKKYTPQTVGSKQTGFYRYINSDNTIQENLLNKEGISKISFLVTKNKPTPVLFYGNQLDVHPQGCLYPYFTESSIIGGFTAFIAYSLYNQSYGTTEEITTFIEHFNWIKFQAELKKITNNAIEEAPDTSIEEVIWDCNIEKILTKIADGTFNVYDLT
;
A
#
# COMPACT_ATOMS: atom_id res chain seq x y z
N MET A 1 13.40 -72.90 3.15
CA MET A 1 12.01 -72.38 3.14
C MET A 1 12.09 -70.91 3.45
N GLU A 2 12.05 -70.07 2.41
CA GLU A 2 12.26 -68.62 2.49
C GLU A 2 10.92 -67.87 2.72
N THR A 3 10.94 -66.54 2.59
CA THR A 3 9.79 -65.60 2.57
C THR A 3 9.36 -64.91 3.88
N ILE A 4 10.31 -64.42 4.66
CA ILE A 4 10.06 -63.32 5.62
C ILE A 4 11.01 -62.14 5.34
N ASN A 5 10.54 -60.92 5.60
CA ASN A 5 11.33 -59.67 5.74
C ASN A 5 11.76 -58.86 4.48
N ILE A 6 10.99 -58.90 3.38
CA ILE A 6 11.12 -57.88 2.30
C ILE A 6 10.11 -56.72 2.45
N TYR A 7 8.90 -56.98 2.99
CA TYR A 7 7.82 -55.98 3.04
C TYR A 7 8.02 -54.86 4.08
N SER A 8 8.74 -55.10 5.19
CA SER A 8 8.96 -54.10 6.24
C SER A 8 9.83 -52.93 5.74
N LYS A 9 10.97 -53.25 5.11
CA LYS A 9 12.04 -52.26 4.81
C LYS A 9 11.68 -51.25 3.71
N LYS A 10 10.65 -51.51 2.89
CA LYS A 10 10.13 -50.52 1.93
C LYS A 10 9.26 -49.45 2.60
N ARG A 11 8.39 -49.82 3.54
CA ARG A 11 7.38 -48.90 4.11
C ARG A 11 8.02 -47.74 4.89
N SER A 12 9.09 -48.02 5.63
CA SER A 12 9.88 -47.01 6.37
C SER A 12 10.46 -45.92 5.47
N LYS A 13 11.00 -46.26 4.29
CA LYS A 13 11.61 -45.27 3.39
C LYS A 13 10.61 -44.28 2.81
N TYR A 14 9.43 -44.74 2.41
CA TYR A 14 8.37 -43.83 1.91
C TYR A 14 7.79 -42.94 3.01
N PHE A 15 7.68 -43.46 4.25
CA PHE A 15 7.20 -42.66 5.38
C PHE A 15 8.18 -41.52 5.74
N ALA A 16 9.49 -41.82 5.76
CA ALA A 16 10.51 -40.80 5.95
C ALA A 16 10.55 -39.76 4.82
N PHE A 17 10.37 -40.20 3.56
CA PHE A 17 10.37 -39.32 2.39
C PHE A 17 9.18 -38.34 2.38
N LEU A 18 7.99 -38.80 2.79
CA LEU A 18 6.80 -37.96 2.94
C LEU A 18 6.95 -36.92 4.06
N ILE A 19 7.56 -37.29 5.19
CA ILE A 19 7.85 -36.34 6.29
C ILE A 19 8.90 -35.31 5.86
N PHE A 20 9.91 -35.69 5.08
CA PHE A 20 10.88 -34.73 4.55
C PHE A 20 10.25 -33.72 3.58
N PHE A 21 9.30 -34.16 2.75
CA PHE A 21 8.56 -33.26 1.85
C PHE A 21 7.59 -32.35 2.60
N SER A 22 6.90 -32.81 3.66
CA SER A 22 6.05 -31.91 4.45
C SER A 22 6.85 -30.86 5.20
N ILE A 23 8.03 -31.20 5.74
CA ILE A 23 8.94 -30.25 6.39
C ILE A 23 9.45 -29.20 5.38
N LEU A 24 9.83 -29.60 4.15
CA LEU A 24 10.22 -28.64 3.11
C LEU A 24 9.06 -27.73 2.67
N TYR A 25 7.83 -28.24 2.62
CA TYR A 25 6.66 -27.40 2.30
C TYR A 25 6.35 -26.39 3.43
N SER A 26 6.47 -26.81 4.69
CA SER A 26 6.35 -25.91 5.86
C SER A 26 7.40 -24.80 5.87
N PHE A 27 8.64 -25.09 5.45
CA PHE A 27 9.72 -24.09 5.44
C PHE A 27 9.56 -23.01 4.35
N ASN A 28 8.79 -23.25 3.29
CA ASN A 28 8.54 -22.26 2.23
C ASN A 28 7.38 -21.30 2.56
N ILE A 29 6.65 -21.52 3.65
CA ILE A 29 5.53 -20.66 4.08
C ILE A 29 6.00 -19.50 4.99
N LEU A 30 7.26 -19.54 5.48
CA LEU A 30 7.82 -18.54 6.40
C LEU A 30 8.46 -17.30 5.75
N CYS A 31 8.57 -17.25 4.41
CA CYS A 31 9.25 -16.15 3.69
C CYS A 31 8.36 -15.46 2.65
N SER A 32 7.14 -15.07 3.03
CA SER A 32 6.37 -14.03 2.32
C SER A 32 5.85 -12.91 3.25
N CYS A 33 6.31 -12.88 4.50
CA CYS A 33 6.37 -11.62 5.23
C CYS A 33 7.53 -10.80 4.65
N SER A 34 7.26 -10.02 3.61
CA SER A 34 8.13 -8.90 3.21
C SER A 34 8.07 -7.81 4.28
N HIS A 35 8.62 -8.13 5.44
CA HIS A 35 8.65 -7.26 6.59
C HIS A 35 9.65 -6.15 6.26
N ILE A 36 9.12 -5.05 5.73
CA ILE A 36 9.83 -3.77 5.78
C ILE A 36 10.19 -3.60 7.26
N PRO A 37 11.48 -3.51 7.62
CA PRO A 37 11.86 -3.40 9.01
C PRO A 37 11.28 -2.09 9.54
N PHE A 38 10.67 -2.09 10.73
CA PHE A 38 10.18 -0.86 11.33
C PHE A 38 11.30 0.15 11.56
N ALA A 39 10.94 1.42 11.78
CA ALA A 39 11.89 2.51 11.90
C ALA A 39 12.91 2.27 13.02
N LYS A 40 14.19 2.05 12.65
CA LYS A 40 15.29 2.17 13.60
C LYS A 40 15.57 3.65 13.83
N GLU A 41 15.01 4.16 14.93
CA GLU A 41 15.37 5.40 15.63
C GLU A 41 15.76 6.58 14.72
N ASN A 42 14.76 7.38 14.34
CA ASN A 42 14.93 8.76 13.83
C ASN A 42 15.87 8.95 12.63
N GLN A 43 16.17 7.89 11.87
CA GLN A 43 16.88 8.05 10.60
C GLN A 43 15.96 8.75 9.60
N ALA A 44 16.41 9.89 9.05
CA ALA A 44 15.78 10.51 7.89
C ALA A 44 16.34 9.88 6.61
N GLU A 45 15.49 9.73 5.60
CA GLU A 45 15.92 9.39 4.24
C GLU A 45 15.25 10.30 3.21
N GLU A 46 15.97 10.58 2.13
CA GLU A 46 15.43 11.32 0.99
C GLU A 46 14.72 10.34 0.05
N ILE A 47 13.44 10.59 -0.23
CA ILE A 47 12.64 9.76 -1.13
C ILE A 47 12.32 10.54 -2.41
N GLU A 48 12.48 9.86 -3.54
CA GLU A 48 12.16 10.38 -4.87
C GLU A 48 10.86 9.74 -5.36
N ILE A 49 9.83 10.55 -5.63
CA ILE A 49 8.50 10.09 -6.05
C ILE A 49 8.14 10.70 -7.40
N SER A 50 7.70 9.86 -8.34
CA SER A 50 7.27 10.31 -9.67
C SER A 50 5.96 11.09 -9.60
N VAL A 51 5.90 12.24 -10.28
CA VAL A 51 4.67 13.05 -10.40
C VAL A 51 3.73 12.38 -11.41
N PRO A 52 2.44 12.13 -11.07
CA PRO A 52 1.49 11.55 -12.00
C PRO A 52 1.26 12.42 -13.24
N LYS A 53 1.04 11.78 -14.40
CA LYS A 53 0.77 12.48 -15.69
C LYS A 53 -0.47 13.40 -15.65
N LYS A 54 -1.40 13.18 -14.70
CA LYS A 54 -2.55 14.05 -14.39
C LYS A 54 -2.12 15.47 -13.97
N TYR A 55 -0.90 15.62 -13.43
CA TYR A 55 -0.37 16.85 -12.83
C TYR A 55 0.91 17.39 -13.51
N THR A 56 1.47 16.69 -14.50
CA THR A 56 2.60 17.17 -15.29
C THR A 56 2.12 18.04 -16.46
N PRO A 57 2.67 19.25 -16.70
CA PRO A 57 2.31 20.08 -17.85
C PRO A 57 2.47 19.34 -19.17
N GLN A 58 1.39 19.19 -19.94
CA GLN A 58 1.39 18.47 -21.22
C GLN A 58 1.91 19.30 -22.41
N THR A 59 2.08 20.62 -22.22
CA THR A 59 2.60 21.55 -23.23
C THR A 59 3.63 22.49 -22.63
N VAL A 60 4.68 22.82 -23.38
CA VAL A 60 5.69 23.80 -22.95
C VAL A 60 5.04 25.17 -22.80
N GLY A 61 5.24 25.82 -21.64
CA GLY A 61 4.63 27.11 -21.30
C GLY A 61 3.22 27.06 -20.71
N SER A 62 2.58 25.89 -20.56
CA SER A 62 1.31 25.81 -19.84
C SER A 62 1.53 25.79 -18.32
N LYS A 63 1.08 26.84 -17.62
CA LYS A 63 1.02 26.87 -16.16
C LYS A 63 -0.09 25.96 -15.61
N GLN A 64 0.21 24.67 -15.45
CA GLN A 64 -0.58 23.79 -14.59
C GLN A 64 -0.02 23.90 -13.16
N THR A 65 -0.76 24.56 -12.28
CA THR A 65 -0.34 24.87 -10.90
C THR A 65 -0.87 23.84 -9.92
N GLY A 66 -0.42 22.59 -10.08
CA GLY A 66 -0.72 21.53 -9.11
C GLY A 66 0.07 21.67 -7.81
N PHE A 67 -0.29 20.88 -6.81
CA PHE A 67 0.46 20.74 -5.55
C PHE A 67 0.51 19.28 -5.10
N TYR A 68 1.38 19.00 -4.13
CA TYR A 68 1.37 17.74 -3.40
C TYR A 68 1.28 18.00 -1.90
N ARG A 69 0.65 17.06 -1.19
CA ARG A 69 0.62 17.00 0.27
C ARG A 69 1.29 15.72 0.74
N TYR A 70 1.97 15.81 1.88
CA TYR A 70 2.42 14.66 2.65
C TYR A 70 2.34 14.97 4.15
N ILE A 71 2.54 13.95 4.98
CA ILE A 71 2.55 14.07 6.44
C ILE A 71 3.99 13.85 6.92
N ASN A 72 4.54 14.78 7.70
CA ASN A 72 5.96 14.75 8.07
C ASN A 72 6.26 13.85 9.29
N SER A 73 7.51 13.89 9.77
CA SER A 73 7.95 13.26 11.03
C SER A 73 7.02 13.55 12.20
N ASP A 74 6.53 14.78 12.29
CA ASP A 74 5.82 15.35 13.43
C ASP A 74 4.28 15.25 13.29
N ASN A 75 3.82 14.46 12.31
CA ASN A 75 2.41 14.30 11.92
C ASN A 75 1.70 15.60 11.47
N THR A 76 2.46 16.59 10.99
CA THR A 76 1.89 17.80 10.37
C THR A 76 1.71 17.62 8.87
N ILE A 77 0.62 18.18 8.33
CA ILE A 77 0.41 18.27 6.88
C ILE A 77 1.40 19.28 6.30
N GLN A 78 2.20 18.83 5.34
CA GLN A 78 3.06 19.67 4.51
C GLN A 78 2.44 19.81 3.13
N GLU A 79 2.25 21.04 2.65
CA GLU A 79 1.74 21.33 1.30
C GLU A 79 2.81 22.04 0.48
N ASN A 80 3.07 21.53 -0.73
CA ASN A 80 4.15 22.00 -1.58
C ASN A 80 3.69 22.09 -3.05
N LEU A 81 3.88 23.26 -3.66
CA LEU A 81 3.46 23.55 -5.03
C LEU A 81 4.39 22.87 -6.05
N LEU A 82 3.83 22.37 -7.16
CA LEU A 82 4.57 21.81 -8.31
C LEU A 82 5.13 22.93 -9.21
N ASN A 83 5.97 23.78 -8.61
CA ASN A 83 6.31 25.13 -9.07
C ASN A 83 7.33 25.24 -10.23
N LYS A 84 7.66 24.18 -10.96
CA LYS A 84 8.64 24.22 -12.07
C LYS A 84 8.09 23.53 -13.31
N GLU A 85 8.41 24.07 -14.48
CA GLU A 85 8.07 23.42 -15.75
C GLU A 85 8.83 22.09 -15.86
N GLY A 86 8.14 21.01 -16.26
CA GLY A 86 8.74 19.70 -16.47
C GLY A 86 9.13 18.91 -15.20
N ILE A 87 8.57 19.20 -14.02
CA ILE A 87 8.73 18.32 -12.85
C ILE A 87 8.09 16.95 -13.16
N SER A 88 8.93 15.96 -13.43
CA SER A 88 8.54 14.55 -13.53
C SER A 88 8.65 13.80 -12.20
N LYS A 89 9.38 14.36 -11.22
CA LYS A 89 9.58 13.77 -9.89
C LYS A 89 9.76 14.85 -8.82
N ILE A 90 9.29 14.57 -7.61
CA ILE A 90 9.56 15.34 -6.39
C ILE A 90 10.55 14.58 -5.49
N SER A 91 11.31 15.32 -4.68
CA SER A 91 12.23 14.76 -3.69
C SER A 91 12.10 15.51 -2.36
N PHE A 92 12.03 14.78 -1.24
CA PHE A 92 11.94 15.36 0.10
C PHE A 92 12.38 14.34 1.18
N LEU A 93 12.68 14.85 2.38
CA LEU A 93 13.07 14.04 3.53
C LEU A 93 11.85 13.50 4.27
N VAL A 94 11.89 12.23 4.64
CA VAL A 94 10.91 11.54 5.49
C VAL A 94 11.61 10.76 6.61
N THR A 95 10.87 10.38 7.65
CA THR A 95 11.35 9.39 8.62
C THR A 95 11.39 8.02 7.96
N LYS A 96 12.57 7.39 7.95
CA LYS A 96 12.82 6.07 7.36
C LYS A 96 11.87 5.04 7.95
N ASN A 97 11.24 4.26 7.07
CA ASN A 97 10.25 3.23 7.42
C ASN A 97 8.97 3.72 8.13
N LYS A 98 8.72 5.03 8.24
CA LYS A 98 7.44 5.58 8.71
C LYS A 98 6.44 5.70 7.55
N PRO A 99 5.21 5.18 7.67
CA PRO A 99 4.14 5.36 6.68
C PRO A 99 3.92 6.84 6.37
N THR A 100 4.23 7.25 5.15
CA THR A 100 4.09 8.64 4.71
C THR A 100 3.16 8.68 3.50
N PRO A 101 1.88 9.07 3.67
CA PRO A 101 0.97 9.23 2.55
C PRO A 101 1.38 10.46 1.73
N VAL A 102 1.41 10.30 0.41
CA VAL A 102 1.79 11.37 -0.54
C VAL A 102 0.69 11.48 -1.59
N LEU A 103 0.05 12.65 -1.66
CA LEU A 103 -1.13 12.91 -2.48
C LEU A 103 -0.87 14.10 -3.40
N PHE A 104 -1.14 13.93 -4.69
CA PHE A 104 -1.02 14.98 -5.72
C PHE A 104 -2.40 15.51 -6.10
N TYR A 105 -2.46 16.82 -6.37
CA TYR A 105 -3.67 17.58 -6.59
C TYR A 105 -3.49 18.59 -7.73
N GLY A 106 -4.59 19.01 -8.35
CA GLY A 106 -4.64 20.13 -9.28
C GLY A 106 -4.52 21.49 -8.58
N ASN A 107 -5.18 22.51 -9.12
CA ASN A 107 -5.20 23.86 -8.54
C ASN A 107 -6.01 23.96 -7.22
N GLN A 108 -6.66 22.87 -6.81
CA GLN A 108 -7.53 22.73 -5.65
C GLN A 108 -7.49 21.27 -5.17
N LEU A 109 -8.16 20.95 -4.06
CA LEU A 109 -8.33 19.56 -3.62
C LEU A 109 -9.26 18.81 -4.59
N ASP A 110 -8.66 18.06 -5.50
CA ASP A 110 -9.35 17.05 -6.31
C ASP A 110 -10.10 16.05 -5.40
N VAL A 111 -11.26 15.57 -5.86
CA VAL A 111 -12.00 14.48 -5.20
C VAL A 111 -11.22 13.17 -5.27
N HIS A 112 -10.52 12.92 -6.39
CA HIS A 112 -9.77 11.69 -6.69
C HIS A 112 -8.28 12.00 -6.92
N PRO A 113 -7.49 12.28 -5.86
CA PRO A 113 -6.05 12.49 -5.97
C PRO A 113 -5.33 11.20 -6.37
N GLN A 114 -4.25 11.33 -7.15
CA GLN A 114 -3.29 10.23 -7.36
C GLN A 114 -2.12 10.37 -6.39
N GLY A 115 -1.45 9.27 -6.05
CA GLY A 115 -0.46 9.28 -4.98
C GLY A 115 0.15 7.92 -4.67
N CYS A 116 0.88 7.83 -3.56
CA CYS A 116 1.46 6.60 -3.05
C CYS A 116 1.69 6.67 -1.52
N LEU A 117 1.87 5.51 -0.88
CA LEU A 117 2.12 5.40 0.55
C LEU A 117 3.55 4.87 0.80
N TYR A 118 4.44 5.79 1.12
CA TYR A 118 5.86 5.52 1.33
C TYR A 118 6.11 4.75 2.66
N PRO A 119 7.06 3.81 2.76
CA PRO A 119 8.08 2.92 1.14
C PRO A 119 7.38 1.65 0.67
N TYR A 120 6.19 1.35 1.22
CA TYR A 120 5.35 0.25 0.71
C TYR A 120 5.14 0.44 -0.80
N PHE A 121 4.84 1.67 -1.21
CA PHE A 121 4.70 2.08 -2.61
C PHE A 121 5.33 3.47 -2.83
N THR A 122 6.22 3.57 -3.83
CA THR A 122 6.86 4.82 -4.29
C THR A 122 6.38 5.29 -5.66
N GLU A 123 5.61 4.46 -6.38
CA GLU A 123 5.03 4.76 -7.68
C GLU A 123 3.64 5.37 -7.53
N SER A 124 3.51 6.66 -7.86
CA SER A 124 2.25 7.38 -7.78
C SER A 124 1.22 6.88 -8.80
N SER A 125 0.03 6.54 -8.34
CA SER A 125 -1.06 6.00 -9.17
C SER A 125 -2.44 6.32 -8.59
N ILE A 126 -3.53 5.94 -9.28
CA ILE A 126 -4.90 6.06 -8.77
C ILE A 126 -5.09 5.20 -7.51
N ILE A 127 -4.73 3.92 -7.58
CA ILE A 127 -4.86 2.96 -6.48
C ILE A 127 -3.93 3.34 -5.31
N GLY A 128 -2.71 3.82 -5.61
CA GLY A 128 -1.79 4.38 -4.62
C GLY A 128 -2.30 5.67 -4.00
N GLY A 129 -3.03 6.48 -4.77
CA GLY A 129 -3.70 7.70 -4.30
C GLY A 129 -4.81 7.40 -3.31
N PHE A 130 -5.69 6.43 -3.61
CA PHE A 130 -6.71 5.97 -2.66
C PHE A 130 -6.08 5.36 -1.40
N THR A 131 -5.03 4.54 -1.55
CA THR A 131 -4.30 3.96 -0.41
C THR A 131 -3.67 5.04 0.48
N ALA A 132 -3.02 6.04 -0.13
CA ALA A 132 -2.48 7.19 0.57
C ALA A 132 -3.58 8.08 1.17
N PHE A 133 -4.74 8.19 0.53
CA PHE A 133 -5.89 8.96 1.02
C PHE A 133 -6.47 8.33 2.29
N ILE A 134 -6.68 7.01 2.32
CA ILE A 134 -7.12 6.30 3.52
C ILE A 134 -6.12 6.48 4.67
N ALA A 135 -4.81 6.32 4.42
CA ALA A 135 -3.78 6.58 5.42
C ALA A 135 -3.75 8.05 5.90
N TYR A 136 -3.89 9.01 4.98
CA TYR A 136 -3.98 10.45 5.27
C TYR A 136 -5.23 10.79 6.08
N SER A 137 -6.38 10.18 5.80
CA SER A 137 -7.61 10.32 6.56
C SER A 137 -7.41 9.83 8.00
N LEU A 138 -6.86 8.62 8.20
CA LEU A 138 -6.60 8.07 9.54
C LEU A 138 -5.67 8.98 10.37
N TYR A 139 -4.59 9.51 9.78
CA TYR A 139 -3.70 10.47 10.45
C TYR A 139 -4.40 11.78 10.87
N ASN A 140 -5.51 12.14 10.21
CA ASN A 140 -6.30 13.34 10.51
C ASN A 140 -7.59 13.05 11.32
N GLN A 141 -7.89 11.79 11.63
CA GLN A 141 -9.07 11.43 12.41
C GLN A 141 -8.84 11.67 13.91
N SER A 142 -9.89 12.09 14.61
CA SER A 142 -9.81 12.64 15.97
C SER A 142 -9.97 11.58 17.08
N TYR A 143 -9.61 10.31 16.82
CA TYR A 143 -9.73 9.22 17.81
C TYR A 143 -8.36 8.83 18.38
N GLY A 144 -8.26 8.73 19.70
CA GLY A 144 -7.01 8.40 20.39
C GLY A 144 -5.96 9.52 20.34
N THR A 145 -4.74 9.16 20.74
CA THR A 145 -3.56 10.02 20.72
C THR A 145 -2.77 9.88 19.41
N THR A 146 -1.92 10.87 19.14
CA THR A 146 -0.96 10.85 18.02
C THR A 146 -0.09 9.59 17.96
N GLU A 147 0.26 9.02 19.12
CA GLU A 147 1.06 7.80 19.25
C GLU A 147 0.25 6.54 18.89
N GLU A 148 -1.00 6.44 19.37
CA GLU A 148 -1.92 5.34 19.03
C GLU A 148 -2.26 5.33 17.53
N ILE A 149 -2.58 6.50 16.95
CA ILE A 149 -2.85 6.65 15.51
C ILE A 149 -1.62 6.24 14.68
N THR A 150 -0.41 6.71 15.05
CA THR A 150 0.82 6.38 14.33
C THR A 150 1.13 4.89 14.41
N THR A 151 1.05 4.31 15.62
CA THR A 151 1.28 2.88 15.86
C THR A 151 0.30 2.03 15.07
N PHE A 152 -0.98 2.41 15.03
CA PHE A 152 -2.00 1.72 14.26
C PHE A 152 -1.69 1.74 12.76
N ILE A 153 -1.36 2.92 12.20
CA ILE A 153 -1.04 3.08 10.78
C ILE A 153 0.24 2.34 10.40
N GLU A 154 1.24 2.26 11.29
CA GLU A 154 2.46 1.46 11.09
C GLU A 154 2.19 -0.05 11.02
N HIS A 155 1.29 -0.57 11.86
CA HIS A 155 0.98 -1.99 11.92
C HIS A 155 -0.10 -2.45 10.92
N PHE A 156 -0.82 -1.52 10.27
CA PHE A 156 -1.82 -1.86 9.26
C PHE A 156 -1.18 -2.46 8.00
N ASN A 157 -1.81 -3.50 7.44
CA ASN A 157 -1.24 -4.24 6.31
C ASN A 157 -1.55 -3.58 4.96
N TRP A 158 -0.89 -2.46 4.70
CA TRP A 158 -1.00 -1.68 3.46
C TRP A 158 -0.68 -2.49 2.19
N ILE A 159 0.24 -3.45 2.28
CA ILE A 159 0.59 -4.36 1.19
C ILE A 159 -0.63 -5.20 0.78
N LYS A 160 -1.30 -5.82 1.75
CA LYS A 160 -2.52 -6.60 1.49
C LYS A 160 -3.66 -5.68 1.03
N PHE A 161 -3.88 -4.56 1.71
CA PHE A 161 -4.94 -3.60 1.37
C PHE A 161 -4.88 -3.19 -0.12
N GLN A 162 -3.72 -2.72 -0.59
CA GLN A 162 -3.57 -2.32 -1.98
C GLN A 162 -3.59 -3.51 -2.96
N ALA A 163 -3.19 -4.71 -2.53
CA ALA A 163 -3.30 -5.91 -3.35
C ALA A 163 -4.76 -6.34 -3.59
N GLU A 164 -5.65 -6.19 -2.59
CA GLU A 164 -7.08 -6.46 -2.78
C GLU A 164 -7.77 -5.40 -3.63
N LEU A 165 -7.46 -4.11 -3.45
CA LEU A 165 -7.94 -3.03 -4.35
C LEU A 165 -7.58 -3.31 -5.81
N LYS A 166 -6.36 -3.78 -6.09
CA LYS A 166 -5.92 -4.18 -7.44
C LYS A 166 -6.75 -5.34 -8.01
N LYS A 167 -7.12 -6.34 -7.20
CA LYS A 167 -8.00 -7.43 -7.66
C LYS A 167 -9.40 -6.94 -8.00
N ILE A 168 -10.01 -6.15 -7.10
CA ILE A 168 -11.36 -5.60 -7.30
C ILE A 168 -11.40 -4.74 -8.58
N THR A 169 -10.39 -3.88 -8.76
CA THR A 169 -10.20 -3.09 -10.00
C THR A 169 -10.13 -3.97 -11.24
N ASN A 170 -9.26 -4.98 -11.24
CA ASN A 170 -9.07 -5.86 -12.40
C ASN A 170 -10.35 -6.63 -12.73
N ASN A 171 -11.00 -7.23 -11.73
CA ASN A 171 -12.24 -7.99 -11.91
C ASN A 171 -13.35 -7.11 -12.51
N ALA A 172 -13.54 -5.89 -11.99
CA ALA A 172 -14.55 -4.97 -12.49
C ALA A 172 -14.30 -4.55 -13.95
N ILE A 173 -13.03 -4.41 -14.36
CA ILE A 173 -12.65 -4.09 -15.74
C ILE A 173 -12.75 -5.33 -16.66
N GLU A 174 -12.53 -6.54 -16.14
CA GLU A 174 -12.79 -7.79 -16.86
C GLU A 174 -14.30 -8.03 -17.09
N GLU A 175 -15.15 -7.62 -16.13
CA GLU A 175 -16.62 -7.68 -16.24
C GLU A 175 -17.20 -6.54 -17.09
N ALA A 176 -16.63 -5.34 -17.02
CA ALA A 176 -17.06 -4.13 -17.75
C ALA A 176 -15.85 -3.35 -18.34
N PRO A 177 -15.39 -3.71 -19.56
CA PRO A 177 -14.15 -3.16 -20.13
C PRO A 177 -14.12 -1.64 -20.42
N ASP A 178 -15.29 -0.98 -20.46
CA ASP A 178 -15.39 0.47 -20.65
C ASP A 178 -15.26 1.26 -19.32
N THR A 179 -15.29 0.58 -18.16
CA THR A 179 -15.19 1.22 -16.84
C THR A 179 -13.73 1.58 -16.49
N SER A 180 -13.52 2.78 -15.92
CA SER A 180 -12.18 3.23 -15.55
C SER A 180 -11.75 2.79 -14.15
N ILE A 181 -10.43 2.72 -13.94
CA ILE A 181 -9.80 2.50 -12.63
C ILE A 181 -10.20 3.60 -11.63
N GLU A 182 -10.48 4.83 -12.09
CA GLU A 182 -10.86 5.94 -11.19
C GLU A 182 -12.29 5.78 -10.67
N GLU A 183 -13.23 5.28 -11.48
CA GLU A 183 -14.61 5.00 -11.02
C GLU A 183 -14.62 3.85 -9.99
N VAL A 184 -14.09 2.67 -10.33
CA VAL A 184 -14.14 1.47 -9.46
C VAL A 184 -13.50 1.72 -8.08
N ILE A 185 -12.41 2.47 -8.02
CA ILE A 185 -11.67 2.73 -6.78
C ILE A 185 -12.35 3.78 -5.91
N TRP A 186 -12.93 4.83 -6.49
CA TRP A 186 -13.48 5.95 -5.71
C TRP A 186 -14.97 5.80 -5.40
N ASP A 187 -15.67 4.86 -6.05
CA ASP A 187 -17.00 4.38 -5.62
C ASP A 187 -16.95 3.49 -4.35
N CYS A 188 -15.77 3.03 -3.92
CA CYS A 188 -15.60 2.33 -2.64
C CYS A 188 -16.07 3.21 -1.46
N ASN A 189 -16.90 2.67 -0.57
CA ASN A 189 -17.44 3.43 0.57
C ASN A 189 -16.34 3.77 1.61
N ILE A 190 -15.75 4.95 1.46
CA ILE A 190 -14.67 5.49 2.30
C ILE A 190 -15.05 5.54 3.79
N GLU A 191 -16.29 5.91 4.13
CA GLU A 191 -16.75 5.98 5.52
C GLU A 191 -16.77 4.60 6.18
N LYS A 192 -17.42 3.62 5.55
CA LYS A 192 -17.44 2.20 5.95
C LYS A 192 -16.02 1.64 6.12
N ILE A 193 -15.11 1.96 5.19
CA ILE A 193 -13.71 1.53 5.23
C ILE A 193 -13.01 2.14 6.44
N LEU A 194 -13.06 3.47 6.61
CA LEU A 194 -12.38 4.16 7.71
C LEU A 194 -12.92 3.75 9.09
N THR A 195 -14.24 3.68 9.27
CA THR A 195 -14.86 3.24 10.52
C THR A 195 -14.40 1.84 10.89
N LYS A 196 -14.47 0.87 9.96
CA LYS A 196 -14.07 -0.51 10.26
C LYS A 196 -12.57 -0.67 10.45
N ILE A 197 -11.75 0.16 9.81
CA ILE A 197 -10.31 0.21 10.06
C ILE A 197 -10.06 0.68 11.49
N ALA A 198 -10.67 1.79 11.92
CA ALA A 198 -10.55 2.32 13.28
C ALA A 198 -11.09 1.34 14.36
N ASP A 199 -12.21 0.67 14.09
CA ASP A 199 -12.79 -0.38 14.96
C ASP A 199 -11.96 -1.68 15.00
N GLY A 200 -10.94 -1.83 14.14
CA GLY A 200 -10.18 -3.08 13.99
C GLY A 200 -10.99 -4.25 13.38
N THR A 201 -12.16 -3.96 12.78
CA THR A 201 -13.07 -4.95 12.18
C THR A 201 -12.98 -5.05 10.65
N PHE A 202 -12.13 -4.22 10.02
CA PHE A 202 -11.95 -4.17 8.57
C PHE A 202 -11.56 -5.53 7.97
N ASN A 203 -12.31 -5.94 6.96
CA ASN A 203 -12.04 -7.12 6.16
C ASN A 203 -12.05 -6.78 4.67
N VAL A 204 -11.53 -7.68 3.84
CA VAL A 204 -11.32 -7.40 2.40
C VAL A 204 -12.63 -7.22 1.62
N TYR A 205 -13.74 -7.76 2.11
CA TYR A 205 -15.09 -7.57 1.55
C TYR A 205 -15.72 -6.24 1.96
N ASP A 206 -15.03 -5.40 2.76
CA ASP A 206 -15.52 -4.04 3.04
C ASP A 206 -15.19 -3.05 1.91
N LEU A 207 -14.27 -3.42 1.01
CA LEU A 207 -13.94 -2.71 -0.22
C LEU A 207 -15.02 -2.87 -1.32
N THR A 208 -16.01 -3.74 -1.10
CA THR A 208 -17.16 -4.05 -1.96
C THR A 208 -18.48 -3.82 -1.24
#